data_AF-A0A7K2W8L6-F1
#
_entry.id   AF-A0A7K2W8L6-F1
#
_cell.length_a   1.000
_cell.length_b   1.000
_cell.length_c   1.000
_cell.angle_alpha   90.00
_cell.angle_beta   90.00
_cell.angle_gamma   90.00
#
_symmetry.space_group_name_H-M   'P 1'
#
loop_
_entity.id
_entity.type
_entity.pdbx_description
1 polymer ?
#
loop_
_entity_poly.entity_id
_entity_poly.type
_entity_poly.pdbx_seq_one_letter_code
_entity_poly.pdbx_strand_id
1 'polypeptide(L)'
;LWQHLFWFFGHPEVYIIALPFFGIITEIIPVFSRKPIFGYLTLVGATMAITGLSVVVWAHHMFATGAVLLPFFSFMSFLIAVPTGVKFFNW
;
A
#
# COMPACT_ATOMS: atom_id res chain seq x y z
N LEU A 1 -2.67 9.71 -22.61
CA LEU A 1 -3.50 10.56 -21.73
C LEU A 1 -4.39 9.74 -20.80
N TRP A 2 -5.45 9.09 -21.32
CA TRP A 2 -6.44 8.37 -20.49
C TRP A 2 -5.83 7.38 -19.49
N GLN A 3 -4.91 6.51 -19.92
CA GLN A 3 -4.30 5.53 -19.01
C GLN A 3 -3.60 6.17 -17.81
N HIS A 4 -2.89 7.29 -17.99
CA HIS A 4 -2.26 7.97 -16.85
C HIS A 4 -3.30 8.52 -15.89
N LEU A 5 -4.37 9.15 -16.38
CA LEU A 5 -5.43 9.72 -15.53
C LEU A 5 -6.22 8.63 -14.81
N PHE A 6 -6.65 7.61 -15.54
CA PHE A 6 -7.42 6.50 -15.01
C PHE A 6 -6.63 5.75 -13.94
N TRP A 7 -5.37 5.40 -14.19
CA TRP A 7 -4.58 4.66 -13.21
C TRP A 7 -4.10 5.53 -12.05
N PHE A 8 -3.86 6.83 -12.26
CA PHE A 8 -3.55 7.76 -11.17
C PHE A 8 -4.71 7.85 -10.16
N PHE A 9 -5.95 7.66 -10.61
CA PHE A 9 -7.10 7.41 -9.73
C PHE A 9 -7.13 5.95 -9.23
N GLY A 10 -7.06 4.99 -10.14
CA GLY A 10 -7.37 3.59 -9.87
C GLY A 10 -6.41 2.91 -8.90
N HIS A 11 -5.13 3.31 -8.90
CA HIS A 11 -4.19 2.67 -7.97
C HIS A 11 -4.30 3.17 -6.51
N PRO A 12 -4.45 4.49 -6.24
CA PRO A 12 -4.88 4.94 -4.92
C PRO A 12 -6.22 4.34 -4.48
N GLU A 13 -7.19 4.17 -5.40
CA GLU A 13 -8.50 3.60 -5.08
C GLU A 13 -8.41 2.18 -4.51
N VAL A 14 -7.56 1.31 -5.08
CA VAL A 14 -7.35 -0.03 -4.48
C VAL A 14 -6.76 0.03 -3.07
N TYR A 15 -6.00 1.07 -2.72
CA TYR A 15 -5.50 1.28 -1.35
C TYR A 15 -6.53 1.91 -0.41
N ILE A 16 -7.44 2.75 -0.93
CA ILE A 16 -8.63 3.19 -0.18
C ILE A 16 -9.48 1.98 0.21
N ILE A 17 -9.58 0.98 -0.67
CA ILE A 17 -10.25 -0.29 -0.36
C ILE A 17 -9.43 -1.08 0.67
N ALA A 18 -8.13 -1.28 0.46
CA ALA A 18 -7.32 -2.18 1.29
C ALA A 18 -7.10 -1.70 2.74
N LEU A 19 -6.82 -0.40 2.94
CA LEU A 19 -6.39 0.13 4.24
C LEU A 19 -7.44 -0.02 5.37
N PRO A 20 -8.76 0.19 5.14
CA PRO A 20 -9.80 -0.11 6.12
C PRO A 20 -9.82 -1.58 6.55
N PHE A 21 -9.65 -2.53 5.63
CA PHE A 21 -9.61 -3.96 5.97
C PHE A 21 -8.36 -4.32 6.77
N PHE A 22 -7.21 -3.68 6.49
CA PHE A 22 -6.03 -3.80 7.36
C PHE A 22 -6.30 -3.26 8.78
N GLY A 23 -7.12 -2.21 8.90
CA GLY A 23 -7.61 -1.72 10.19
C GLY A 23 -8.43 -2.77 10.93
N ILE A 24 -9.41 -3.40 10.25
CA ILE A 24 -10.23 -4.49 10.83
C ILE A 24 -9.35 -5.63 11.34
N ILE A 25 -8.37 -6.09 10.56
CA ILE A 25 -7.42 -7.14 10.98
C ILE A 25 -6.65 -6.71 12.24
N THR A 26 -6.19 -5.45 12.27
CA THR A 26 -5.42 -4.88 13.39
C THR A 26 -6.24 -4.83 14.69
N GLU A 27 -7.56 -4.69 14.61
CA GLU A 27 -8.46 -4.73 15.78
C GLU A 27 -8.77 -6.18 16.23
N ILE A 28 -8.94 -7.10 15.28
CA ILE A 28 -9.28 -8.51 15.58
C ILE A 28 -8.12 -9.20 16.31
N ILE A 29 -6.89 -9.09 15.80
CA ILE A 29 -5.73 -9.82 16.32
C ILE A 29 -5.50 -9.62 17.82
N PRO A 30 -5.40 -8.40 18.38
CA PRO A 30 -5.15 -8.22 19.80
C PRO A 30 -6.30 -8.73 20.68
N VAL A 31 -7.55 -8.63 20.21
CA VAL A 31 -8.73 -9.15 20.93
C VAL A 31 -8.65 -10.66 21.10
N PHE A 32 -8.40 -11.40 20.01
CA PHE A 32 -8.39 -12.86 20.04
C PHE A 32 -7.06 -13.47 20.51
N SER A 33 -5.95 -12.73 20.42
CA SER A 33 -4.66 -13.13 21.00
C SER A 33 -4.48 -12.71 22.46
N ARG A 34 -5.40 -11.89 23.00
CA ARG A 34 -5.40 -11.39 24.39
C ARG A 34 -4.10 -10.68 24.79
N LYS A 35 -3.49 -9.99 23.83
CA LYS A 35 -2.30 -9.15 24.05
C LYS A 35 -2.42 -7.86 23.24
N PRO A 36 -1.68 -6.80 23.60
CA PRO A 36 -1.61 -5.61 22.77
C PRO A 36 -1.09 -5.92 21.36
N ILE A 37 -1.49 -5.10 20.39
CA ILE A 37 -0.93 -5.17 19.05
C ILE A 37 0.57 -4.88 19.08
N PHE A 38 1.36 -5.70 18.39
CA PHE A 38 2.79 -5.49 18.32
C PHE A 38 3.11 -4.28 17.41
N GLY A 39 3.99 -3.39 17.88
CA GLY A 39 4.47 -2.26 17.08
C GLY A 39 3.38 -1.30 16.61
N TYR A 40 2.50 -0.81 17.49
CA TYR A 40 1.45 0.15 17.13
C TYR A 40 1.98 1.35 16.30
N LEU A 41 3.07 1.98 16.75
CA LEU A 41 3.66 3.11 16.03
C LEU A 41 4.20 2.70 14.65
N THR A 42 4.74 1.48 14.49
CA THR A 42 5.20 1.00 13.19
C THR A 42 4.03 0.67 12.26
N LEU A 43 2.88 0.22 12.78
CA LEU A 43 1.65 0.09 11.99
C LEU A 43 1.10 1.43 11.50
N VAL A 44 1.13 2.47 12.34
CA VAL A 44 0.74 3.84 11.96
C VAL A 44 1.67 4.36 10.88
N GLY A 45 2.99 4.27 11.10
CA GLY A 45 3.99 4.68 10.11
C GLY A 45 3.87 3.93 8.78
N ALA A 46 3.62 2.62 8.83
CA ALA A 46 3.39 1.80 7.63
C ALA A 46 2.13 2.25 6.87
N THR A 47 1.03 2.54 7.56
CA THR A 47 -0.20 3.06 6.93
C THR A 47 0.06 4.41 6.25
N MET A 48 0.79 5.33 6.90
CA MET A 48 1.16 6.63 6.30
C MET A 48 2.05 6.46 5.07
N ALA A 49 3.04 5.56 5.14
CA ALA A 49 3.94 5.26 4.03
C ALA A 49 3.19 4.67 2.84
N ILE A 50 2.28 3.70 3.06
CA ILE A 50 1.43 3.13 1.99
C ILE A 50 0.55 4.22 1.37
N THR A 51 -0.05 5.08 2.20
CA THR A 51 -0.89 6.18 1.71
C THR A 51 -0.09 7.12 0.80
N GLY A 52 1.09 7.57 1.23
CA GLY A 52 1.95 8.43 0.42
C GLY A 52 2.49 7.75 -0.85
N LEU A 53 2.85 6.46 -0.76
CA LEU A 53 3.35 5.70 -1.91
C LEU A 53 2.24 5.38 -2.93
N SER A 54 0.99 5.22 -2.50
CA SER A 54 -0.13 4.84 -3.37
C SER A 54 -0.34 5.83 -4.53
N VAL A 55 -0.06 7.11 -4.34
CA VAL A 55 -0.23 8.17 -5.35
C VAL A 55 0.97 8.31 -6.31
N VAL A 56 2.08 7.60 -6.08
CA VAL A 56 3.30 7.72 -6.90
C VAL A 56 3.67 6.46 -7.70
N VAL A 57 2.83 5.41 -7.69
CA VAL A 57 3.15 4.12 -8.34
C VAL A 57 2.17 3.72 -9.45
N TRP A 58 1.19 4.56 -9.78
CA TRP A 58 0.07 4.22 -10.65
C TRP A 58 0.44 3.61 -12.01
N ALA A 59 1.55 4.02 -12.61
CA ALA A 59 1.90 3.61 -13.97
C ALA A 59 2.46 2.18 -14.06
N HIS A 60 2.54 1.44 -12.95
CA HIS A 60 2.83 0.00 -12.99
C HIS A 60 1.79 -0.83 -13.74
N HIS A 61 0.56 -0.32 -13.87
CA HIS A 61 -0.50 -0.91 -14.71
C HIS A 61 -0.26 -0.76 -16.21
N MET A 62 0.77 -0.01 -16.60
CA MET A 62 1.05 0.41 -17.97
C MET A 62 2.37 -0.18 -18.51
N PHE A 63 3.00 -1.13 -17.81
CA PHE A 63 4.33 -1.65 -18.18
C PHE A 63 4.42 -2.22 -19.60
N ALA A 64 3.35 -2.85 -20.10
CA ALA A 64 3.32 -3.41 -21.45
C ALA A 64 3.13 -2.36 -22.57
N THR A 65 2.92 -1.08 -22.23
CA THR A 65 2.56 -0.04 -23.21
C THR A 65 3.76 0.63 -23.87
N GLY A 66 4.96 0.46 -23.31
CA GLY A 66 6.18 1.12 -23.80
C GLY A 66 6.21 2.65 -23.58
N ALA A 67 5.27 3.22 -22.83
CA ALA A 67 5.07 4.67 -22.70
C ALA A 67 5.30 5.22 -21.28
N VAL A 68 6.09 4.52 -20.45
CA VAL A 68 6.32 4.89 -19.04
C VAL A 68 7.80 4.84 -18.67
N LEU A 69 8.20 5.60 -17.65
CA LEU A 69 9.53 5.54 -17.07
C LEU A 69 9.69 4.25 -16.23
N LEU A 70 9.98 3.15 -16.91
CA LEU A 70 9.91 1.79 -16.35
C LEU A 70 10.71 1.61 -15.05
N PRO A 71 11.99 2.06 -14.94
CA PRO A 71 12.76 1.84 -13.71
C PRO A 71 12.17 2.53 -12.47
N PHE A 72 11.63 3.75 -12.64
CA PHE A 72 11.04 4.52 -11.53
C PHE A 72 9.79 3.81 -10.98
N PHE A 73 8.84 3.48 -11.85
CA PHE A 73 7.59 2.87 -11.43
C PHE A 73 7.79 1.45 -10.91
N SER A 74 8.74 0.68 -11.45
CA SER A 74 9.12 -0.63 -10.90
C SER A 74 9.68 -0.51 -9.49
N PHE A 75 10.67 0.36 -9.27
CA PHE A 75 11.28 0.54 -7.95
C PHE A 75 10.26 0.99 -6.90
N MET A 76 9.46 2.01 -7.21
CA MET A 76 8.48 2.53 -6.27
C MET A 76 7.38 1.50 -5.95
N SER A 77 7.01 0.64 -6.91
CA SER A 77 6.07 -0.47 -6.69
C SER A 77 6.64 -1.57 -5.79
N PHE A 78 7.94 -1.85 -5.87
CA PHE A 78 8.59 -2.71 -4.88
C PHE A 78 8.65 -2.04 -3.50
N LEU A 79 8.89 -0.72 -3.47
CA LEU A 79 9.00 0.02 -2.22
C LEU A 79 7.70 -0.02 -1.38
N ILE A 80 6.52 0.05 -2.01
CA ILE A 80 5.24 -0.03 -1.29
C ILE A 80 4.97 -1.43 -0.68
N ALA A 81 5.63 -2.47 -1.18
CA ALA A 81 5.58 -3.80 -0.57
C ALA A 81 6.25 -3.84 0.81
N VAL A 82 7.26 -2.98 1.07
CA VAL A 82 7.99 -2.94 2.34
C VAL A 82 7.10 -2.55 3.53
N PRO A 83 6.40 -1.39 3.56
CA PRO A 83 5.51 -1.05 4.66
C PRO A 83 4.33 -2.01 4.76
N THR A 84 3.87 -2.60 3.65
CA THR A 84 2.86 -3.67 3.69
C THR A 84 3.41 -4.90 4.44
N GLY A 85 4.63 -5.31 4.15
CA GLY A 85 5.32 -6.38 4.88
C GLY A 85 5.47 -6.07 6.37
N VAL A 86 5.80 -4.84 6.75
CA VAL A 86 5.84 -4.40 8.16
C VAL A 86 4.48 -4.63 8.84
N LYS A 87 3.35 -4.37 8.15
CA LYS A 87 2.03 -4.67 8.72
C LYS A 87 1.85 -6.17 8.97
N PHE A 88 2.23 -7.01 8.01
CA PHE A 88 2.14 -8.46 8.14
C PHE A 88 3.01 -9.04 9.26
N PHE A 89 4.23 -8.53 9.46
CA PHE A 89 5.10 -9.01 10.55
C PHE A 89 4.68 -8.50 11.94
N ASN A 90 3.85 -7.46 12.00
CA ASN A 90 3.32 -6.94 13.25
C ASN A 90 2.01 -7.63 13.71
N TRP A 91 1.33 -8.30 12.78
CA TRP A 91 0.16 -9.11 13.03
C TRP A 91 0.57 -10.48 13.60
#